data_AF-A0A954WC38-F1
#
_entry.id   AF-A0A954WC38-F1
#
_cell.length_a   1.000
_cell.length_b   1.000
_cell.length_c   1.000
_cell.angle_alpha   90.00
_cell.angle_beta   90.00
_cell.angle_gamma   90.00
#
_symmetry.space_group_name_H-M   'P 1'
#
loop_
_entity.id
_entity.type
_entity.pdbx_description
1 polymer ?
#
loop_
_entity_poly.entity_id
_entity_poly.type
_entity_poly.pdbx_seq_one_letter_code
_entity_poly.pdbx_strand_id
1 'polypeptide(L)' 'RSPDEHFIIDRHPHHPNVVFAAGLSGHGFKFASVLGEILVDLAVDGATASPIDFLSSRRFGNNLAV' A
#
# COMPACT_ATOMS: atom_id res chain seq x y z
N ARG A 1 4.34 5.11 -11.23
CA ARG A 1 5.51 5.63 -10.47
C ARG A 1 4.98 6.70 -9.53
N SER A 2 5.26 6.63 -8.24
CA SER A 2 4.90 7.66 -7.25
C SER A 2 5.86 8.86 -7.35
N PRO A 3 5.51 10.06 -6.85
CA PRO A 3 6.42 11.21 -6.89
C PRO A 3 7.73 11.02 -6.12
N ASP A 4 7.70 10.21 -5.06
CA ASP A 4 8.82 9.97 -4.15
C ASP A 4 9.50 8.60 -4.36
N GLU A 5 9.16 7.89 -5.43
CA GLU A 5 9.62 6.52 -5.72
C GLU A 5 9.26 5.45 -4.69
N HIS A 6 8.50 5.77 -3.63
CA HIS A 6 8.04 4.81 -2.63
C HIS A 6 6.73 4.14 -3.04
N PHE A 7 6.50 2.93 -2.57
CA PHE A 7 5.24 2.23 -2.81
C PHE A 7 4.08 2.96 -2.16
N ILE A 8 2.87 2.63 -2.60
CA ILE A 8 1.65 3.00 -1.90
C ILE A 8 1.01 1.69 -1.46
N ILE A 9 0.89 1.48 -0.15
CA ILE A 9 0.19 0.33 0.43
C ILE A 9 -0.88 0.91 1.35
N ASP A 10 -2.15 0.67 1.03
CA ASP A 10 -3.26 1.30 1.75
C ASP A 10 -4.57 0.54 1.58
N ARG A 11 -5.61 1.05 2.25
CA ARG A 11 -7.02 0.70 2.01
C ARG A 11 -7.72 1.80 1.24
N HIS A 12 -8.69 1.41 0.42
CA HIS A 12 -9.54 2.40 -0.25
C HIS A 12 -10.43 3.10 0.78
N PRO A 13 -10.46 4.46 0.82
CA PRO A 13 -11.14 5.23 1.86
C PRO A 13 -12.67 5.01 1.89
N HIS A 14 -13.28 4.73 0.74
CA HIS A 14 -14.73 4.48 0.63
C HIS A 14 -15.12 3.00 0.46
N HIS A 15 -14.13 2.10 0.37
CA HIS A 15 -14.37 0.67 0.12
C HIS A 15 -13.51 -0.14 1.10
N PRO A 16 -14.00 -0.42 2.32
CA PRO A 16 -13.17 -0.99 3.39
C PRO A 16 -12.61 -2.39 3.08
N ASN A 17 -13.22 -3.10 2.12
CA ASN A 17 -12.80 -4.43 1.67
C ASN A 17 -11.78 -4.39 0.53
N VAL A 18 -11.31 -3.20 0.12
CA VAL A 18 -10.32 -3.03 -0.94
C VAL A 18 -8.99 -2.61 -0.30
N VAL A 19 -8.02 -3.51 -0.38
CA VAL A 19 -6.61 -3.27 -0.05
C VAL A 19 -5.81 -3.21 -1.35
N PHE A 20 -4.80 -2.37 -1.42
CA PHE A 20 -4.00 -2.25 -2.64
C PHE A 20 -2.53 -1.95 -2.37
N ALA A 21 -1.69 -2.41 -3.30
CA ALA A 21 -0.31 -1.96 -3.46
C ALA A 21 -0.15 -1.35 -4.86
N ALA A 22 0.28 -0.09 -4.93
CA ALA A 22 0.45 0.65 -6.17
C ALA A 22 1.75 1.47 -6.16
N GLY A 23 2.07 2.14 -7.27
CA GLY A 23 3.22 3.03 -7.31
C GLY A 23 4.56 2.32 -7.09
N LEU A 24 4.72 1.08 -7.57
CA LEU A 24 5.91 0.24 -7.34
C LEU A 24 7.22 0.74 -7.99
N SER A 25 7.16 1.88 -8.68
CA SER A 25 8.29 2.68 -9.18
C SER A 25 9.44 1.90 -9.83
N GLY A 26 9.11 0.83 -10.57
CA GLY A 26 10.08 0.02 -11.32
C GLY A 26 10.90 -0.96 -10.49
N HIS A 27 10.71 -1.01 -9.16
CA HIS A 27 11.53 -1.83 -8.26
C HIS A 27 10.71 -2.75 -7.32
N GLY A 28 9.40 -2.85 -7.53
CA GLY A 28 8.52 -3.70 -6.71
C GLY A 28 8.70 -5.21 -6.84
N PHE A 29 9.26 -5.71 -7.95
CA PHE A 29 9.35 -7.17 -8.19
C PHE A 29 10.10 -7.92 -7.10
N LYS A 30 11.24 -7.39 -6.62
CA LYS A 30 12.03 -7.99 -5.54
C LYS A 30 11.31 -8.01 -4.18
N PHE A 31 10.20 -7.28 -4.05
CA PHE A 31 9.36 -7.25 -2.85
C PHE A 31 8.05 -8.01 -3.02
N ALA A 32 7.82 -8.68 -4.16
CA ALA A 32 6.54 -9.30 -4.47
C ALA A 32 6.07 -10.31 -3.39
N SER A 33 7.00 -11.07 -2.79
CA SER A 33 6.70 -12.00 -1.70
C SER A 33 6.16 -11.28 -0.46
N VAL A 34 6.91 -10.31 0.07
CA VAL A 34 6.52 -9.57 1.28
C VAL A 34 5.30 -8.67 1.04
N LEU A 35 5.14 -8.12 -0.17
CA LEU A 35 3.93 -7.38 -0.56
C LEU A 35 2.70 -8.30 -0.54
N GLY A 36 2.83 -9.55 -0.99
CA GLY A 36 1.74 -10.53 -0.91
C GLY A 36 1.32 -10.82 0.52
N GLU A 37 2.28 -11.06 1.41
CA GLU A 37 2.04 -11.27 2.86
C GLU A 37 1.32 -10.07 3.49
N ILE A 38 1.86 -8.86 3.29
CA ILE A 38 1.26 -7.62 3.78
C ILE A 38 -0.18 -7.44 3.27
N LEU A 39 -0.43 -7.71 1.99
CA LEU A 39 -1.77 -7.55 1.41
C LEU A 39 -2.76 -8.57 1.96
N VAL A 40 -2.32 -9.81 2.25
CA VAL A 40 -3.16 -10.83 2.88
C VAL A 40 -3.52 -10.43 4.30
N ASP A 41 -2.53 -10.05 5.13
CA ASP A 41 -2.73 -9.54 6.49
C ASP A 41 -3.75 -8.38 6.50
N LEU A 42 -3.57 -7.41 5.59
CA LEU A 42 -4.46 -6.27 5.49
C LEU A 42 -5.88 -6.67 5.03
N ALA A 43 -6.01 -7.66 4.16
CA ALA A 43 -7.31 -8.09 3.62
C ALA A 43 -8.10 -8.95 4.62
N VAL A 44 -7.41 -9.80 5.37
CA VAL A 44 -8.03 -10.81 6.25
C VAL A 44 -8.14 -10.30 7.69
N ASP A 45 -7.04 -9.79 8.24
CA ASP A 45 -6.93 -9.49 9.68
C ASP A 45 -7.12 -8.00 9.99
N GLY A 46 -7.10 -7.14 8.98
CA GLY A 46 -7.32 -5.72 9.19
C GLY A 46 -6.06 -4.95 9.63
N ALA A 47 -4.92 -5.61 9.78
CA ALA A 47 -3.62 -5.00 10.10
C ALA A 47 -2.47 -5.95 9.71
N THR A 48 -1.26 -5.43 9.56
CA THR A 48 -0.02 -6.23 9.39
C THR A 48 1.01 -5.80 10.43
N ALA A 49 1.93 -6.70 10.80
CA ALA A 49 3.06 -6.38 11.66
C ALA A 49 4.17 -5.59 10.94
N SER A 50 4.17 -5.59 9.60
CA SER A 50 5.14 -4.85 8.80
C SER A 50 4.94 -3.34 8.96
N PRO A 51 6.01 -2.53 9.15
CA PRO A 51 5.88 -1.09 9.39
C PRO A 51 5.59 -0.34 8.07
N ILE A 52 4.36 -0.38 7.59
CA ILE A 52 3.97 0.16 6.28
C ILE A 52 3.38 1.58 6.32
N ASP A 53 3.24 2.20 7.48
CA ASP A 53 2.55 3.49 7.64
C ASP A 53 3.16 4.61 6.76
N PHE A 54 4.48 4.60 6.59
CA PHE A 54 5.19 5.55 5.72
C PHE A 54 4.87 5.37 4.22
N LEU A 55 4.25 4.25 3.85
CA LEU A 55 3.79 3.93 2.50
C LEU A 55 2.31 4.26 2.28
N SER A 56 1.60 4.82 3.26
CA SER A 56 0.21 5.25 3.05
C SER A 56 0.12 6.34 1.98
N SER A 57 -0.99 6.35 1.26
CA SER A 57 -1.36 7.41 0.31
C SER A 57 -1.46 8.79 0.97
N ARG A 58 -1.78 8.82 2.28
CA ARG A 58 -1.95 10.05 3.07
C ARG A 58 -0.70 10.92 3.12
N ARG A 59 0.49 10.36 2.87
CA ARG A 59 1.75 11.13 2.83
C ARG A 59 1.78 12.18 1.72
N PHE A 60 0.90 12.08 0.73
CA PHE A 60 0.74 13.07 -0.35
C PHE A 60 -0.45 14.03 -0.12
N GLY A 61 -1.09 13.99 1.06
CA GLY A 61 -2.31 14.74 1.37
C GLY A 61 -3.56 14.15 0.70
N ASN A 62 -4.71 14.82 0.85
CA ASN A 62 -6.02 14.38 0.31
C ASN A 62 -6.11 14.39 -1.24
N ASN A 63 -5.01 14.52 -1.97
CA ASN A 63 -4.99 14.69 -3.42
C ASN A 63 -4.91 13.39 -4.21
N LEU A 64 -4.78 12.24 -3.56
CA LEU A 64 -4.88 10.93 -4.20
C LEU A 64 -6.20 10.30 -3.80
N ALA A 65 -7.24 10.62 -4.56
CA ALA A 65 -8.43 9.78 -4.63
C ALA A 65 -8.02 8.48 -5.33
N VAL A 66 -7.59 7.49 -4.54
CA VAL A 66 -7.55 6.08 -4.96
C VAL A 66 -8.83 5.43 -4.50
#